data_AF-A0AAD7GB67-F1
#
_entry.id   AF-A0AAD7GB67-F1
#
_cell.length_a   1.000
_cell.length_b   1.000
_cell.length_c   1.000
_cell.angle_alpha   90.00
_cell.angle_beta   90.00
_cell.angle_gamma   90.00
#
_symmetry.space_group_name_H-M   'P 1'
#
loop_
_entity.id
_entity.type
_entity.pdbx_description
1 polymer ?
#
loop_
_entity_poly.entity_id
_entity_poly.type
_entity_poly.pdbx_seq_one_letter_code
_entity_poly.pdbx_strand_id
1 'polypeptide(L)'
;MTSSRLLDPYKMKLPHQLQSAAGVPQTQVPPLERLTTTAKFFTHTVSPFPDIGDAMLYGPEHHWSPPVVSCPSNSITIHSSELEQQQIHIKAFKKILSTVPDLLDVIKHVYLEIPTKSKQWKLLVKAMQTAARSARTVDTNGLKHQLTYALPNPTKDVLAPPVLKQESKSDRGVTHPVLRYLILPWWNVTDGNRTRRATC
;
A
#
# COMPACT_ATOMS: atom_id res chain seq x y z
N MET A 1 50.85 30.03 39.91
CA MET A 1 49.57 30.60 39.44
C MET A 1 49.17 29.90 38.15
N THR A 2 47.90 29.48 38.07
CA THR A 2 47.12 28.98 36.91
C THR A 2 47.63 27.76 36.13
N SER A 3 47.25 26.57 36.63
CA SER A 3 47.22 25.30 35.90
C SER A 3 45.88 25.17 35.16
N SER A 4 45.93 25.14 33.84
CA SER A 4 44.78 24.92 32.95
C SER A 4 44.35 23.45 33.00
N ARG A 5 43.16 23.18 33.56
CA ARG A 5 42.51 21.86 33.49
C ARG A 5 41.59 21.83 32.27
N LEU A 6 41.98 21.01 31.30
CA LEU A 6 41.16 20.56 30.16
C LEU A 6 39.83 19.99 30.68
N LEU A 7 38.73 20.57 30.21
CA LEU A 7 37.38 20.03 30.39
C LEU A 7 37.14 18.96 29.32
N ASP A 8 36.81 17.77 29.80
CA ASP A 8 36.45 16.58 29.02
C ASP A 8 34.99 16.71 28.54
N PRO A 9 34.69 16.75 27.23
CA PRO A 9 33.33 17.01 26.73
C PRO A 9 32.38 15.79 26.80
N TYR A 10 32.78 14.65 27.39
CA TYR A 10 31.96 13.43 27.42
C TYR A 10 31.65 12.88 28.82
N LYS A 11 31.24 13.75 29.76
CA LYS A 11 30.56 13.34 31.00
C LYS A 11 29.13 13.87 31.06
N MET A 12 28.24 13.34 30.24
CA MET A 12 26.79 13.42 30.51
C MET A 12 26.42 12.31 31.50
N LYS A 13 26.24 12.71 32.76
CA LYS A 13 25.51 11.91 33.75
C LYS A 13 24.06 11.77 33.26
N LEU A 14 23.61 10.53 33.03
CA LEU A 14 22.18 10.24 32.93
C LEU A 14 21.49 10.68 34.23
N PRO A 15 20.48 11.57 34.19
CA PRO A 15 19.60 11.73 35.32
C PRO A 15 18.65 10.54 35.37
N HIS A 16 18.70 9.85 36.51
CA HIS A 16 17.63 9.03 37.04
C HIS A 16 16.24 9.64 36.80
N GLN A 17 15.32 8.77 36.39
CA GLN A 17 13.89 8.83 36.70
C GLN A 17 13.11 10.07 36.23
N LEU A 18 12.60 9.98 35.01
CA LEU A 18 11.29 10.55 34.71
C LEU A 18 10.24 9.70 35.42
N GLN A 19 9.84 10.20 36.58
CA GLN A 19 8.60 9.83 37.25
C GLN A 19 7.45 9.83 36.25
N SER A 20 6.66 8.76 36.30
CA SER A 20 5.37 8.60 35.63
C SER A 20 4.50 9.84 35.90
N ALA A 21 4.46 10.74 34.92
CA ALA A 21 3.52 11.84 34.91
C ALA A 21 2.15 11.28 34.50
N ALA A 22 1.19 11.40 35.42
CA ALA A 22 -0.26 11.38 35.26
C ALA A 22 -0.79 10.92 33.88
N GLY A 23 -1.52 9.79 33.90
CA GLY A 23 -2.23 9.25 32.76
C GLY A 23 -3.14 10.28 32.09
N VAL A 24 -2.70 10.80 30.96
CA VAL A 24 -3.61 11.18 29.89
C VAL A 24 -4.27 9.87 29.46
N PRO A 25 -5.60 9.71 29.55
CA PRO A 25 -6.24 8.58 28.91
C PRO A 25 -5.85 8.66 27.43
N GLN A 26 -5.01 7.74 26.97
CA GLN A 26 -4.77 7.60 25.54
C GLN A 26 -6.13 7.29 24.95
N THR A 27 -6.76 8.28 24.32
CA THR A 27 -7.99 8.09 23.56
C THR A 27 -7.64 7.05 22.51
N GLN A 28 -8.00 5.79 22.77
CA GLN A 28 -7.66 4.70 21.87
C GLN A 28 -8.36 4.98 20.56
N VAL A 29 -7.58 5.19 19.51
CA VAL A 29 -8.10 5.45 18.17
C VAL A 29 -9.04 4.28 17.81
N PRO A 30 -10.28 4.55 17.37
CA PRO A 30 -11.26 3.50 17.11
C PRO A 30 -10.74 2.44 16.13
N PRO A 31 -11.10 1.16 16.28
CA PRO A 31 -10.64 0.07 15.40
C PRO A 31 -10.82 0.36 13.91
N LEU A 32 -11.96 0.93 13.52
CA LEU A 32 -12.23 1.29 12.12
C LEU A 32 -11.25 2.33 11.57
N GLU A 33 -10.91 3.35 12.37
CA GLU A 33 -9.96 4.39 11.96
C GLU A 33 -8.54 3.82 11.82
N ARG A 34 -8.16 2.89 12.70
CA ARG A 34 -6.87 2.20 12.60
C ARG A 34 -6.80 1.26 11.40
N LEU A 35 -7.87 0.53 11.11
CA LEU A 35 -7.97 -0.31 9.91
C LEU A 35 -7.90 0.51 8.62
N THR A 36 -8.66 1.61 8.55
CA THR A 36 -8.65 2.49 7.39
C THR A 36 -7.31 3.23 7.24
N THR A 37 -6.65 3.58 8.33
CA THR A 37 -5.29 4.14 8.30
C THR A 37 -4.28 3.11 7.79
N THR A 38 -4.35 1.87 8.27
CA THR A 38 -3.51 0.77 7.80
C THR A 38 -3.73 0.51 6.30
N ALA A 39 -4.97 0.58 5.84
CA ALA A 39 -5.32 0.45 4.42
C ALA A 39 -4.64 1.49 3.53
N LYS A 40 -4.32 2.69 4.02
CA LYS A 40 -3.57 3.70 3.24
C LYS A 40 -2.17 3.23 2.86
N PHE A 41 -1.55 2.41 3.71
CA PHE A 41 -0.21 1.87 3.47
C PHE A 41 -0.22 0.55 2.70
N PHE A 42 -1.40 0.00 2.43
CA PHE A 42 -1.57 -1.29 1.75
C PHE A 42 -0.80 -1.36 0.42
N THR A 43 -0.94 -0.33 -0.42
CA THR A 43 -0.28 -0.25 -1.74
C THR A 43 1.24 -0.21 -1.68
N HIS A 44 1.81 0.22 -0.54
CA HIS A 44 3.26 0.30 -0.32
C HIS A 44 3.86 -1.01 0.16
N THR A 45 3.06 -1.83 0.83
CA THR A 45 3.58 -3.01 1.56
C THR A 45 3.60 -4.31 0.74
N VAL A 46 2.86 -4.37 -0.36
CA VAL A 46 2.68 -5.60 -1.14
C VAL A 46 2.90 -5.34 -2.62
N SER A 47 2.12 -4.41 -3.18
CA SER A 47 2.19 -3.93 -4.55
C SER A 47 1.20 -2.77 -4.71
N PRO A 48 1.44 -1.81 -5.62
CA PRO A 48 0.49 -0.71 -5.84
C PRO A 48 -0.78 -1.14 -6.59
N PHE A 49 -0.83 -2.37 -7.10
CA PHE A 49 -1.87 -2.85 -8.03
C PHE A 49 -3.00 -3.68 -7.41
N PRO A 50 -2.78 -4.54 -6.39
CA PRO A 50 -3.85 -5.29 -5.75
C PRO A 50 -4.93 -4.36 -5.19
N ASP A 51 -6.20 -4.68 -5.45
CA ASP A 51 -7.32 -4.02 -4.79
C ASP A 51 -7.52 -4.60 -3.39
N ILE A 52 -7.70 -3.72 -2.41
CA ILE A 52 -7.89 -4.12 -1.02
C ILE A 52 -9.25 -4.80 -0.81
N GLY A 53 -10.24 -4.51 -1.65
CA GLY A 53 -11.51 -5.21 -1.68
C GLY A 53 -11.31 -6.70 -1.99
N ASP A 54 -10.51 -7.01 -3.00
CA ASP A 54 -10.17 -8.39 -3.35
C ASP A 54 -9.31 -9.06 -2.28
N ALA A 55 -8.38 -8.32 -1.65
CA ALA A 55 -7.63 -8.84 -0.50
C ALA A 55 -8.54 -9.19 0.68
N MET A 56 -9.52 -8.35 0.97
CA MET A 56 -10.53 -8.61 1.99
C MET A 56 -11.55 -9.66 1.53
N LEU A 57 -11.68 -9.97 0.24
CA LEU A 57 -12.55 -11.04 -0.24
C LEU A 57 -11.86 -12.41 -0.10
N TYR A 58 -10.71 -12.58 -0.75
CA TYR A 58 -10.01 -13.87 -0.85
C TYR A 58 -9.19 -14.20 0.40
N GLY A 59 -8.69 -13.18 1.10
CA GLY A 59 -7.81 -13.35 2.26
C GLY A 59 -8.49 -14.07 3.43
N PRO A 60 -9.62 -13.56 3.95
CA PRO A 60 -10.38 -14.21 5.00
C PRO A 60 -10.89 -15.61 4.64
N GLU A 61 -11.34 -15.80 3.39
CA GLU A 61 -11.77 -17.11 2.89
C GLU A 61 -10.63 -18.13 2.97
N HIS A 62 -9.45 -17.78 2.46
CA HIS A 62 -8.28 -18.65 2.55
C HIS A 62 -7.77 -18.84 3.99
N HIS A 63 -7.96 -17.85 4.87
CA HIS A 63 -7.38 -17.87 6.21
C HIS A 63 -8.26 -18.54 7.27
N TRP A 64 -9.59 -18.44 7.13
CA TRP A 64 -10.55 -18.88 8.15
C TRP A 64 -11.69 -19.76 7.64
N SER A 65 -11.94 -19.84 6.33
CA SER A 65 -12.93 -20.81 5.83
C SER A 65 -12.38 -22.23 5.92
N PRO A 66 -13.24 -23.22 6.21
CA PRO A 66 -12.84 -24.62 6.14
C PRO A 66 -12.34 -24.94 4.72
N PRO A 67 -11.34 -25.83 4.58
CA PRO A 67 -10.86 -26.23 3.27
C PRO A 67 -12.04 -26.79 2.47
N VAL A 68 -12.29 -26.21 1.30
CA VAL A 68 -13.33 -26.69 0.39
C VAL A 68 -12.94 -28.11 -0.01
N VAL A 69 -13.64 -29.10 0.52
CA VAL A 69 -13.55 -30.47 0.03
C VAL A 69 -14.13 -30.44 -1.37
N SER A 70 -13.26 -30.42 -2.38
CA SER A 70 -13.67 -30.39 -3.78
C SER A 70 -14.42 -31.68 -4.09
N CYS A 71 -15.75 -31.62 -4.11
CA CYS A 71 -16.52 -32.61 -4.87
C CYS A 71 -16.02 -32.54 -6.32
N PRO A 72 -15.78 -33.68 -7.00
CA PRO A 72 -15.30 -33.70 -8.37
C PRO A 72 -16.43 -33.20 -9.28
N SER A 73 -16.52 -31.88 -9.42
CA SER A 73 -17.47 -31.20 -10.31
C SER A 73 -16.69 -30.69 -11.51
N ASN A 74 -17.13 -31.14 -12.68
CA ASN A 74 -16.68 -30.82 -14.03
C ASN A 74 -15.75 -29.60 -14.12
N SER A 75 -14.47 -29.92 -14.27
CA SER A 75 -13.31 -29.07 -14.62
C SER A 75 -13.65 -27.68 -15.14
N ILE A 76 -13.74 -26.71 -14.22
CA ILE A 76 -13.46 -25.31 -14.55
C ILE A 76 -11.94 -25.20 -14.56
N THR A 77 -11.36 -25.08 -15.74
CA THR A 77 -9.93 -24.78 -15.90
C THR A 77 -9.70 -23.36 -15.39
N ILE A 78 -9.42 -23.21 -14.09
CA ILE A 78 -9.00 -21.91 -13.54
C ILE A 78 -7.70 -21.55 -14.25
N HIS A 79 -7.72 -20.46 -15.00
CA HIS A 79 -6.55 -20.00 -15.74
C HIS A 79 -5.43 -19.67 -14.75
N SER A 80 -4.19 -20.10 -15.03
CA SER A 80 -3.04 -19.94 -14.12
C SER A 80 -2.84 -18.50 -13.62
N SER A 81 -3.17 -17.51 -14.44
CA SER A 81 -3.11 -16.09 -14.11
C SER A 81 -4.08 -15.66 -13.00
N GLU A 82 -5.26 -16.27 -12.90
CA GLU A 82 -6.25 -15.92 -11.86
C GLU A 82 -5.80 -16.42 -10.49
N LEU A 83 -5.23 -17.62 -10.45
CA LEU A 83 -4.61 -18.19 -9.25
C LEU A 83 -3.44 -17.34 -8.74
N GLU A 84 -2.59 -16.86 -9.65
CA GLU A 84 -1.48 -15.97 -9.29
C GLU A 84 -1.99 -14.65 -8.69
N GLN A 85 -3.02 -14.04 -9.28
CA GLN A 85 -3.65 -12.83 -8.74
C GLN A 85 -4.27 -13.09 -7.35
N GLN A 86 -5.01 -14.18 -7.20
CA GLN A 86 -5.61 -14.56 -5.92
C GLN A 86 -4.55 -14.72 -4.83
N GLN A 87 -3.41 -15.36 -5.14
CA GLN A 87 -2.29 -15.49 -4.21
C GLN A 87 -1.70 -14.13 -3.79
N ILE A 88 -1.63 -13.16 -4.70
CA ILE A 88 -1.19 -11.80 -4.37
C ILE A 88 -2.15 -11.17 -3.36
N HIS A 89 -3.47 -11.30 -3.56
CA HIS A 89 -4.48 -10.78 -2.63
C HIS A 89 -4.40 -11.46 -1.25
N ILE A 90 -4.20 -12.78 -1.21
CA ILE A 90 -4.01 -13.54 0.04
C ILE A 90 -2.75 -13.06 0.79
N LYS A 91 -1.62 -12.89 0.08
CA LYS A 91 -0.38 -12.35 0.67
C LYS A 91 -0.63 -10.94 1.21
N ALA A 92 -1.40 -10.14 0.50
CA ALA A 92 -1.72 -8.79 0.90
C ALA A 92 -2.56 -8.75 2.19
N PHE A 93 -3.56 -9.61 2.30
CA PHE A 93 -4.35 -9.76 3.51
C PHE A 93 -3.50 -10.18 4.72
N LYS A 94 -2.61 -11.17 4.55
CA LYS A 94 -1.67 -11.57 5.62
C LYS A 94 -0.80 -10.40 6.09
N LYS A 95 -0.38 -9.53 5.16
CA LYS A 95 0.39 -8.33 5.50
C LYS A 95 -0.42 -7.33 6.32
N ILE A 96 -1.69 -7.10 6.00
CA ILE A 96 -2.60 -6.28 6.82
C ILE A 96 -2.64 -6.81 8.25
N LEU A 97 -2.91 -8.11 8.42
CA LEU A 97 -2.97 -8.73 9.75
C LEU A 97 -1.66 -8.58 10.53
N SER A 98 -0.50 -8.71 9.86
CA SER A 98 0.81 -8.52 10.51
C SER A 98 1.08 -7.07 10.94
N THR A 99 0.40 -6.10 10.34
CA THR A 99 0.61 -4.66 10.61
C THR A 99 -0.25 -4.18 11.78
N VAL A 100 -1.41 -4.78 11.96
CA VAL A 100 -2.37 -4.49 13.06
C VAL A 100 -2.82 -5.78 13.75
N PRO A 101 -1.90 -6.45 14.47
CA PRO A 101 -2.19 -7.78 15.04
C PRO A 101 -3.32 -7.75 16.06
N ASP A 102 -3.49 -6.64 16.78
CA ASP A 102 -4.52 -6.45 17.79
C ASP A 102 -5.93 -6.22 17.20
N LEU A 103 -6.03 -6.00 15.87
CA LEU A 103 -7.30 -5.89 15.16
C LEU A 103 -7.70 -7.19 14.45
N LEU A 104 -6.90 -8.26 14.59
CA LEU A 104 -7.18 -9.56 13.98
C LEU A 104 -8.52 -10.11 14.47
N ASP A 105 -8.77 -10.08 15.77
CA ASP A 105 -10.00 -10.59 16.36
C ASP A 105 -11.22 -9.78 15.90
N VAL A 106 -11.06 -8.47 15.72
CA VAL A 106 -12.12 -7.60 15.18
C VAL A 106 -12.44 -8.00 13.74
N ILE A 107 -11.44 -8.13 12.87
CA ILE A 107 -11.66 -8.52 11.47
C ILE A 107 -12.29 -9.93 11.41
N LYS A 108 -11.80 -10.86 12.22
CA LYS A 108 -12.30 -12.23 12.31
C LYS A 108 -13.76 -12.28 12.77
N HIS A 109 -14.12 -11.53 13.81
CA HIS A 109 -15.48 -11.42 14.31
C HIS A 109 -16.42 -10.88 13.23
N VAL A 110 -16.04 -9.78 12.56
CA VAL A 110 -16.85 -9.20 11.47
C VAL A 110 -16.97 -10.17 10.28
N TYR A 111 -15.96 -11.00 10.01
CA TYR A 111 -16.01 -11.96 8.90
C TYR A 111 -16.82 -13.24 9.22
N LEU A 112 -16.63 -13.83 10.39
CA LEU A 112 -17.21 -15.13 10.76
C LEU A 112 -18.62 -15.01 11.33
N GLU A 113 -18.86 -14.00 12.17
CA GLU A 113 -20.12 -13.88 12.93
C GLU A 113 -21.14 -13.00 12.23
N ILE A 114 -20.67 -12.05 11.42
CA ILE A 114 -21.55 -11.25 10.58
C ILE A 114 -21.54 -11.86 9.18
N PRO A 115 -22.71 -12.18 8.58
CA PRO A 115 -22.75 -12.74 7.23
C PRO A 115 -21.88 -11.90 6.29
N THR A 116 -21.02 -12.50 5.47
CA THR A 116 -20.11 -11.79 4.54
C THR A 116 -20.85 -10.91 3.52
N LYS A 117 -22.14 -11.17 3.29
CA LYS A 117 -23.05 -10.32 2.48
C LYS A 117 -23.65 -9.15 3.26
N SER A 118 -23.40 -9.06 4.56
CA SER A 118 -23.94 -8.05 5.46
C SER A 118 -23.50 -6.65 5.06
N LYS A 119 -24.32 -5.70 5.48
CA LYS A 119 -24.04 -4.28 5.28
C LYS A 119 -22.77 -3.87 6.04
N GLN A 120 -22.50 -4.43 7.23
CA GLN A 120 -21.32 -4.04 8.03
C GLN A 120 -20.01 -4.44 7.35
N TRP A 121 -19.89 -5.68 6.84
CA TRP A 121 -18.69 -6.12 6.13
C TRP A 121 -18.42 -5.25 4.90
N LYS A 122 -19.45 -5.02 4.08
CA LYS A 122 -19.36 -4.16 2.89
C LYS A 122 -18.95 -2.73 3.23
N LEU A 123 -19.44 -2.17 4.34
CA LEU A 123 -19.05 -0.84 4.79
C LEU A 123 -17.60 -0.77 5.23
N LEU A 124 -17.12 -1.76 5.99
CA LEU A 124 -15.71 -1.86 6.40
C LEU A 124 -14.80 -1.93 5.17
N VAL A 125 -15.06 -2.87 4.27
CA VAL A 125 -14.28 -3.06 3.04
C VAL A 125 -14.29 -1.79 2.19
N LYS A 126 -15.46 -1.16 2.00
CA LYS A 126 -15.58 0.10 1.27
C LYS A 126 -14.76 1.22 1.91
N ALA A 127 -14.80 1.36 3.25
CA ALA A 127 -14.04 2.39 3.95
C ALA A 127 -12.53 2.19 3.77
N MET A 128 -12.04 0.95 3.90
CA MET A 128 -10.65 0.61 3.66
C MET A 128 -10.24 0.86 2.20
N GLN A 129 -11.10 0.49 1.25
CA GLN A 129 -10.88 0.73 -0.18
C GLN A 129 -10.83 2.21 -0.54
N THR A 130 -11.72 3.02 0.01
CA THR A 130 -11.69 4.48 -0.17
C THR A 130 -10.40 5.06 0.41
N ALA A 131 -9.99 4.64 1.60
CA ALA A 131 -8.75 5.11 2.23
C ALA A 131 -7.51 4.76 1.38
N ALA A 132 -7.41 3.50 0.94
CA ALA A 132 -6.31 3.03 0.08
C ALA A 132 -6.25 3.79 -1.26
N ARG A 133 -7.38 3.96 -1.95
CA ARG A 133 -7.45 4.70 -3.22
C ARG A 133 -7.10 6.17 -3.05
N SER A 134 -7.54 6.79 -1.95
CA SER A 134 -7.21 8.18 -1.63
C SER A 134 -5.70 8.34 -1.41
N ALA A 135 -5.09 7.47 -0.60
CA ALA A 135 -3.63 7.47 -0.38
C ALA A 135 -2.85 7.30 -1.69
N ARG A 136 -3.19 6.28 -2.49
CA ARG A 136 -2.57 6.08 -3.81
C ARG A 136 -2.69 7.31 -4.71
N THR A 137 -3.84 7.98 -4.69
CA THR A 137 -4.06 9.20 -5.48
C THR A 137 -3.15 10.33 -5.02
N VAL A 138 -3.05 10.56 -3.71
CA VAL A 138 -2.17 11.57 -3.12
C VAL A 138 -0.71 11.27 -3.47
N ASP A 139 -0.26 10.03 -3.25
CA ASP A 139 1.11 9.61 -3.54
C ASP A 139 1.44 9.77 -5.03
N THR A 140 0.57 9.28 -5.91
CA THR A 140 0.77 9.36 -7.36
C THR A 140 0.80 10.82 -7.83
N ASN A 141 -0.09 11.67 -7.30
CA ASN A 141 -0.11 13.09 -7.67
C ASN A 141 1.14 13.83 -7.18
N GLY A 142 1.65 13.51 -5.99
CA GLY A 142 2.92 14.05 -5.50
C GLY A 142 4.09 13.59 -6.36
N LEU A 143 4.20 12.27 -6.58
CA LEU A 143 5.32 11.64 -7.27
C LEU A 143 5.48 12.13 -8.71
N LYS A 144 4.38 12.26 -9.47
CA LYS A 144 4.37 12.73 -10.87
C LYS A 144 5.14 14.03 -11.08
N HIS A 145 5.10 14.92 -10.09
CA HIS A 145 5.72 16.25 -10.17
C HIS A 145 7.12 16.30 -9.57
N GLN A 146 7.61 15.19 -9.03
CA GLN A 146 8.93 15.10 -8.43
C GLN A 146 9.88 14.19 -9.23
N LEU A 147 9.43 13.57 -10.32
CA LEU A 147 10.17 12.59 -11.10
C LEU A 147 11.57 13.01 -11.60
N THR A 148 11.90 14.29 -11.57
CA THR A 148 13.27 14.75 -11.82
C THR A 148 14.29 14.13 -10.87
N TYR A 149 13.91 13.76 -9.63
CA TYR A 149 14.80 13.05 -8.71
C TYR A 149 15.24 11.68 -9.24
N ALA A 150 14.46 11.07 -10.15
CA ALA A 150 14.73 9.75 -10.72
C ALA A 150 15.61 9.80 -11.97
N LEU A 151 15.99 11.00 -12.43
CA LEU A 151 16.90 11.17 -13.58
C LEU A 151 18.35 10.89 -13.16
N PRO A 152 19.23 10.43 -14.09
CA PRO A 152 20.65 10.19 -13.79
C PRO A 152 21.36 11.42 -13.20
N ASN A 153 21.02 12.62 -13.67
CA ASN A 153 21.47 13.88 -13.10
C ASN A 153 20.30 14.82 -12.77
N PRO A 154 19.71 14.72 -11.56
CA PRO A 154 18.51 15.47 -11.18
C PRO A 154 18.61 17.00 -11.25
N THR A 155 19.83 17.54 -11.28
CA THR A 155 20.08 18.99 -11.32
C THR A 155 20.25 19.54 -12.74
N LYS A 156 20.48 18.66 -13.72
CA LYS A 156 20.77 19.05 -15.12
C LYS A 156 19.78 18.46 -16.11
N ASP A 157 19.32 17.25 -15.86
CA ASP A 157 18.44 16.53 -16.76
C ASP A 157 16.99 17.02 -16.57
N VAL A 158 16.24 17.02 -17.66
CA VAL A 158 14.83 17.38 -17.68
C VAL A 158 13.99 16.25 -18.28
N LEU A 159 12.76 16.11 -17.80
CA LEU A 159 11.80 15.20 -18.40
C LEU A 159 11.34 15.74 -19.75
N ALA A 160 11.34 14.88 -20.77
CA ALA A 160 10.86 15.19 -22.10
C ALA A 160 9.73 14.20 -22.50
N PRO A 161 8.49 14.67 -22.71
CA PRO A 161 8.00 16.03 -22.46
C PRO A 161 7.96 16.37 -20.95
N PRO A 162 7.99 17.66 -20.59
CA PRO A 162 7.93 18.08 -19.19
C PRO A 162 6.56 17.80 -18.57
N VAL A 163 6.54 17.51 -17.26
CA VAL A 163 5.29 17.27 -16.51
C VAL A 163 4.82 18.57 -15.86
N LEU A 164 4.07 19.41 -16.58
CA LEU A 164 3.63 20.71 -16.08
C LEU A 164 2.40 20.59 -15.17
N LYS A 165 2.41 21.18 -13.97
CA LYS A 165 1.26 21.11 -13.03
C LYS A 165 -0.04 21.71 -13.57
N GLN A 166 0.05 22.64 -14.52
CA GLN A 166 -1.08 23.42 -15.05
C GLN A 166 -1.71 22.83 -16.32
N GLU A 167 -1.11 21.80 -16.93
CA GLU A 167 -1.64 21.18 -18.14
C GLU A 167 -2.91 20.35 -17.87
N SER A 168 -3.61 19.95 -18.93
CA SER A 168 -4.82 19.16 -18.82
C SER A 168 -4.55 17.82 -18.09
N LYS A 169 -5.55 17.25 -17.39
CA LYS A 169 -5.39 15.93 -16.76
C LYS A 169 -5.10 14.83 -17.80
N SER A 170 -5.59 15.00 -19.02
CA SER A 170 -5.36 14.11 -20.16
C SER A 170 -3.90 14.08 -20.60
N ASP A 171 -3.10 15.09 -20.29
CA ASP A 171 -1.67 15.11 -20.65
C ASP A 171 -0.78 14.59 -19.52
N ARG A 172 -1.36 14.28 -18.35
CA ARG A 172 -0.63 13.91 -17.11
C ARG A 172 -1.03 12.54 -16.57
N GLY A 173 -1.46 11.66 -17.48
CA GLY A 173 -1.94 10.32 -17.23
C GLY A 173 -1.17 9.26 -18.02
N VAL A 174 -1.89 8.22 -18.45
CA VAL A 174 -1.35 7.07 -19.20
C VAL A 174 -0.86 7.46 -20.61
N THR A 175 -1.34 8.57 -21.13
CA THR A 175 -0.94 9.17 -22.41
C THR A 175 0.46 9.78 -22.38
N HIS A 176 0.93 10.23 -21.21
CA HIS A 176 2.25 10.83 -21.09
C HIS A 176 3.32 9.74 -21.18
N PRO A 177 4.30 9.86 -22.10
CA PRO A 177 5.22 8.77 -22.42
C PRO A 177 6.09 8.35 -21.23
N VAL A 178 6.47 9.29 -20.35
CA VAL A 178 7.17 8.95 -19.09
C VAL A 178 6.21 8.48 -17.98
N LEU A 179 5.12 9.20 -17.70
CA LEU A 179 4.24 8.87 -16.57
C LEU A 179 3.53 7.53 -16.72
N ARG A 180 3.29 7.06 -17.95
CA ARG A 180 2.65 5.76 -18.19
C ARG A 180 3.39 4.61 -17.50
N TYR A 181 4.72 4.65 -17.44
CA TYR A 181 5.54 3.63 -16.80
C TYR A 181 5.44 3.63 -15.27
N LEU A 182 4.99 4.73 -14.66
CA LEU A 182 4.74 4.81 -13.21
C LEU A 182 3.32 4.38 -12.83
N ILE A 183 2.36 4.55 -13.75
CA ILE A 183 0.94 4.36 -13.46
C ILE A 183 0.48 2.95 -13.85
N LEU A 184 1.04 2.42 -14.95
CA LEU A 184 0.71 1.09 -15.43
C LEU A 184 1.65 0.04 -14.83
N PRO A 185 1.16 -1.19 -14.61
CA PRO A 185 2.04 -2.32 -14.41
C PRO A 185 2.99 -2.47 -15.59
N TRP A 186 4.24 -2.84 -15.34
CA TRP A 186 5.27 -2.98 -16.37
C TRP A 186 4.88 -3.95 -17.49
N TRP A 187 4.03 -4.94 -17.21
CA TRP A 187 3.51 -5.90 -18.20
C TRP A 187 2.38 -5.34 -19.09
N ASN A 188 1.76 -4.22 -18.70
CA ASN A 188 0.68 -3.57 -19.45
C ASN A 188 1.16 -2.35 -20.25
N VAL A 189 2.44 -1.99 -20.15
CA VAL A 189 3.01 -0.95 -21.01
C VAL A 189 3.33 -1.57 -22.37
N THR A 190 2.33 -1.63 -23.25
CA THR A 190 2.59 -1.87 -24.66
C THR A 190 3.23 -0.62 -25.24
N ASP A 191 4.53 -0.68 -25.49
CA ASP A 191 5.17 0.31 -26.33
C ASP A 191 4.46 0.24 -27.69
N GLY A 192 3.73 1.29 -28.06
CA GLY A 192 3.22 1.50 -29.42
C GLY A 192 4.33 1.57 -30.50
N ASN A 193 5.56 1.15 -30.17
CA ASN A 193 6.76 1.11 -31.00
C ASN A 193 7.37 -0.30 -31.12
N ARG A 194 6.68 -1.39 -30.74
CA ARG A 194 7.14 -2.77 -31.06
C ARG A 194 7.07 -3.16 -32.55
N THR A 195 7.02 -2.18 -33.47
CA THR A 195 7.03 -2.36 -34.93
C THR A 195 8.26 -1.78 -35.63
N ARG A 196 9.42 -1.74 -34.98
CA ARG A 196 10.70 -1.76 -35.69
C ARG A 196 11.54 -2.92 -35.18
N ARG A 197 11.16 -4.14 -35.59
CA ARG A 197 12.15 -5.20 -35.75
C ARG A 197 13.21 -4.66 -36.70
N ALA A 198 14.45 -4.65 -36.25
CA ALA A 198 15.59 -4.55 -37.15
C ALA A 198 15.44 -5.68 -38.18
N THR A 199 15.14 -5.30 -39.42
CA THR A 199 15.46 -6.14 -40.57
C THR A 199 16.97 -6.08 -40.74
N CYS A 200 17.60 -7.25 -40.69
CA CYS A 200 18.90 -7.46 -41.33
C CYS A 200 18.75 -7.21 -42.84
#